data_AF-A0A7V5PG65-F1
#
_entry.id   AF-A0A7V5PG65-F1
#
_cell.length_a   1.000
_cell.length_b   1.000
_cell.length_c   1.000
_cell.angle_alpha   90.00
_cell.angle_beta   90.00
_cell.angle_gamma   90.00
#
_symmetry.space_group_name_H-M   'P 1'
#
loop_
_entity.id
_entity.type
_entity.pdbx_description
1 polymer ?
#
loop_
_entity_poly.entity_id
_entity_poly.type
_entity_poly.pdbx_seq_one_letter_code
_entity_poly.pdbx_strand_id
1 'polypeptide(L)'
;MEWLGARLADSASIRREALAALHRDALRYADTLREADALITLLGRDSPITAWLLQTGQAPELGRIAHLLEAITALPPELVAQRDARYDRPELDPVLERVGQVLEAHAAERQELAHTWKLERLPEPEALEAAIEALARLPGVVGWLFPSWRQARRLLRRLARVRMRRSQLVANAERLAQWLRQDHALRKDAEAERLLPGFRGPDTDLEGCRTLRDWYRRLRDLWGWDGEAARVAQALQDLPERTFLELRHRALDRKLLQLAREAPETFTRLRRQVPHLARPGVADDGGAAEIRALAAQLDALPWEADWADLPDLQALHEEVRRWFDLLGERTRQARVLGLETEDFDLARPDTAPLQQLAAVDAWLADERLPAPLEAALRAAPSATRFEAVREAGSPLRACWQAVRDAQETLTRENAFDIERWTGSADPALERTIARTQQALGATDRLDAWARFLAQREATSLPAALLEPLDLGLVTPAGLPDATALRIYGTLSAEVIDQNPVLQHFDAGVSEDRLIRFR
;
A
#
# COMPACT_ATOMS: atom_id res chain seq x y z
N MET A 1 9.42 -17.29 1.75
CA MET A 1 8.64 -18.31 1.02
C MET A 1 8.73 -19.68 1.69
N GLU A 2 9.86 -20.39 1.60
CA GLU A 2 10.01 -21.74 2.22
C GLU A 2 9.78 -21.75 3.73
N TRP A 3 10.23 -20.72 4.46
CA TRP A 3 10.03 -20.65 5.91
C TRP A 3 8.57 -20.47 6.31
N LEU A 4 7.80 -19.63 5.60
CA LEU A 4 6.40 -19.34 5.93
C LEU A 4 5.56 -20.60 5.64
N GLY A 5 5.83 -21.28 4.52
CA GLY A 5 5.26 -22.59 4.21
C GLY A 5 5.64 -23.67 5.22
N ALA A 6 6.93 -23.78 5.60
CA ALA A 6 7.39 -24.75 6.59
C ALA A 6 6.77 -24.51 7.97
N ARG A 7 6.65 -23.25 8.41
CA ARG A 7 6.11 -22.93 9.74
C ARG A 7 4.59 -23.06 9.81
N LEU A 8 3.89 -22.73 8.74
CA LEU A 8 2.46 -23.03 8.61
C LEU A 8 2.24 -24.56 8.52
N ALA A 9 3.22 -25.35 8.07
CA ALA A 9 3.12 -26.81 7.97
C ALA A 9 3.46 -27.51 9.30
N ASP A 10 4.41 -26.97 10.08
CA ASP A 10 4.90 -27.58 11.32
C ASP A 10 4.06 -27.20 12.56
N SER A 11 3.12 -26.26 12.45
CA SER A 11 2.42 -25.76 13.63
C SER A 11 0.90 -25.70 13.44
N ALA A 12 0.23 -26.67 14.07
CA ALA A 12 -1.19 -26.61 14.43
C ALA A 12 -1.53 -25.43 15.40
N SER A 13 -0.65 -24.43 15.55
CA SER A 13 -0.66 -23.47 16.67
C SER A 13 -0.29 -22.02 16.32
N ILE A 14 -0.04 -21.66 15.05
CA ILE A 14 -0.04 -20.23 14.69
C ILE A 14 -1.48 -19.73 14.79
N ARG A 15 -1.82 -19.23 15.98
CA ARG A 15 -3.11 -18.60 16.24
C ARG A 15 -3.21 -17.38 15.32
N ARG A 16 -4.42 -17.12 14.81
CA ARG A 16 -4.77 -15.94 14.00
C ARG A 16 -4.18 -14.64 14.59
N GLU A 17 -4.16 -14.51 15.91
CA GLU A 17 -3.57 -13.38 16.64
C GLU A 17 -2.07 -13.20 16.39
N ALA A 18 -1.31 -14.29 16.31
CA ALA A 18 0.12 -14.27 16.06
C ALA A 18 0.44 -13.87 14.60
N LEU A 19 -0.36 -14.35 13.64
CA LEU A 19 -0.22 -13.96 12.24
C LEU A 19 -0.61 -12.48 12.03
N ALA A 20 -1.68 -12.02 12.68
CA ALA A 20 -2.09 -10.62 12.65
C ALA A 20 -1.06 -9.70 13.33
N ALA A 21 -0.43 -10.16 14.42
CA ALA A 21 0.68 -9.43 15.05
C ALA A 21 1.90 -9.34 14.14
N LEU A 22 2.27 -10.45 13.48
CA LEU A 22 3.35 -10.49 12.50
C LEU A 22 3.08 -9.52 11.34
N HIS A 23 1.87 -9.51 10.80
CA HIS A 23 1.46 -8.59 9.74
C HIS A 23 1.57 -7.13 10.15
N ARG A 24 1.00 -6.76 11.31
CA ARG A 24 1.11 -5.39 11.82
C ARG A 24 2.55 -4.95 12.04
N ASP A 25 3.37 -5.80 12.64
CA ASP A 25 4.78 -5.50 12.90
C ASP A 25 5.56 -5.39 11.58
N ALA A 26 5.29 -6.24 10.58
CA ALA A 26 5.95 -6.23 9.28
C ALA A 26 5.58 -4.97 8.47
N LEU A 27 4.30 -4.62 8.40
CA LEU A 27 3.83 -3.38 7.75
C LEU A 27 4.41 -2.13 8.41
N ARG A 28 4.37 -2.04 9.75
CA ARG A 28 4.95 -0.91 10.49
C ARG A 28 6.43 -0.75 10.18
N TYR A 29 7.16 -1.85 10.17
CA TYR A 29 8.60 -1.81 9.91
C TYR A 29 8.91 -1.44 8.45
N ALA A 30 8.14 -1.96 7.49
CA ALA A 30 8.26 -1.60 6.08
C ALA A 30 7.93 -0.12 5.82
N ASP A 31 6.93 0.44 6.50
CA ASP A 31 6.65 1.87 6.50
C ASP A 31 7.85 2.68 7.01
N THR A 32 8.47 2.27 8.13
CA THR A 32 9.67 2.95 8.64
C THR A 32 10.83 2.91 7.64
N LEU A 33 11.04 1.77 6.96
CA LEU A 33 12.07 1.65 5.92
C LEU A 33 11.80 2.58 4.73
N ARG A 34 10.54 2.65 4.28
CA ARG A 34 10.15 3.54 3.17
C ARG A 34 10.42 5.01 3.51
N GLU A 35 10.10 5.42 4.72
CA GLU A 35 10.38 6.78 5.18
C GLU A 35 11.88 7.03 5.35
N ALA A 36 12.66 6.05 5.81
CA ALA A 36 14.11 6.13 5.88
C ALA A 36 14.72 6.36 4.48
N ASP A 37 14.27 5.62 3.46
CA ASP A 37 14.70 5.79 2.07
C ASP A 37 14.35 7.19 1.52
N ALA A 38 13.18 7.71 1.89
CA ALA A 38 12.77 9.07 1.53
C ALA A 38 13.67 10.13 2.19
N LEU A 39 14.05 9.94 3.45
CA LEU A 39 15.00 10.82 4.16
C LEU A 39 16.39 10.76 3.52
N ILE A 40 16.89 9.56 3.20
CA ILE A 40 18.17 9.35 2.52
C ILE A 40 18.19 10.06 1.16
N THR A 41 17.09 9.96 0.40
CA THR A 41 16.94 10.65 -0.87
C THR A 41 16.99 12.17 -0.69
N LEU A 42 16.30 12.70 0.32
CA LEU A 42 16.28 14.13 0.62
C LEU A 42 17.64 14.67 1.10
N LEU A 43 18.38 13.89 1.89
CA LEU A 43 19.70 14.23 2.39
C LEU A 43 20.80 14.10 1.33
N GLY A 44 20.55 13.33 0.27
CA GLY A 44 21.53 12.98 -0.75
C GLY A 44 22.43 11.83 -0.32
N ARG A 45 22.80 10.96 -1.28
CA ARG A 45 23.59 9.74 -1.01
C ARG A 45 25.00 10.02 -0.47
N ASP A 46 25.58 11.16 -0.84
CA ASP A 46 26.94 11.55 -0.43
C ASP A 46 26.99 12.28 0.92
N SER A 47 25.84 12.51 1.55
CA SER A 47 25.79 13.21 2.85
C SER A 47 26.40 12.34 3.96
N PRO A 48 27.22 12.91 4.87
CA PRO A 48 27.69 12.21 6.06
C PRO A 48 26.54 11.68 6.93
N ILE A 49 25.38 12.35 6.92
CA ILE A 49 24.18 11.89 7.62
C ILE A 49 23.68 10.58 6.98
N THR A 50 23.61 10.56 5.65
CA THR A 50 23.22 9.36 4.89
C THR A 50 24.21 8.22 5.09
N ALA A 51 25.52 8.49 4.99
CA ALA A 51 26.54 7.48 5.26
C ALA A 51 26.43 6.93 6.68
N TRP A 52 26.17 7.77 7.69
CA TRP A 52 25.98 7.34 9.07
C TRP A 52 24.68 6.54 9.27
N LEU A 53 23.62 6.85 8.53
CA LEU A 53 22.38 6.06 8.49
C LEU A 53 22.57 4.72 7.76
N LEU A 54 23.51 4.64 6.81
CA LEU A 54 23.78 3.47 5.97
C LEU A 54 24.93 2.58 6.46
N GLN A 55 25.83 3.06 7.34
CA GLN A 55 26.94 2.32 7.97
C GLN A 55 26.49 1.20 8.93
N THR A 56 25.27 0.76 8.72
CA THR A 56 24.33 0.37 9.72
C THR A 56 23.52 -0.73 9.05
N GLY A 57 24.21 -1.84 8.84
CA GLY A 57 23.69 -3.01 8.16
C GLY A 57 22.65 -3.78 8.98
N GLN A 58 22.04 -3.20 10.03
CA GLN A 58 20.95 -3.84 10.77
C GLN A 58 19.78 -2.90 11.14
N ALA A 59 18.60 -3.50 11.11
CA ALA A 59 17.32 -2.94 11.51
C ALA A 59 17.17 -2.23 12.89
N PRO A 60 17.96 -2.51 13.95
CA PRO A 60 17.97 -1.74 15.21
C PRO A 60 18.40 -0.28 15.03
N GLU A 61 19.00 0.05 13.89
CA GLU A 61 19.64 1.34 13.66
C GLU A 61 18.70 2.40 13.09
N LEU A 62 17.46 2.03 12.73
CA LEU A 62 16.38 3.00 12.50
C LEU A 62 16.06 3.83 13.75
N GLY A 63 16.43 3.36 14.95
CA GLY A 63 16.37 4.19 16.17
C GLY A 63 17.26 5.44 16.07
N ARG A 64 18.31 5.41 15.24
CA ARG A 64 19.17 6.58 14.95
C ARG A 64 18.42 7.67 14.18
N ILE A 65 17.43 7.29 13.37
CA ILE A 65 16.54 8.25 12.69
C ILE A 65 15.76 9.05 13.74
N ALA A 66 15.29 8.42 14.82
CA ALA A 66 14.59 9.13 15.88
C ALA A 66 15.48 10.23 16.49
N HIS A 67 16.75 9.93 16.79
CA HIS A 67 17.69 10.93 17.31
C HIS A 67 17.93 12.09 16.33
N LEU A 68 18.05 11.79 15.02
CA LEU A 68 18.17 12.81 13.98
C LEU A 68 16.93 13.71 13.93
N LEU A 69 15.74 13.12 13.89
CA LEU A 69 14.47 13.86 13.82
C LEU A 69 14.25 14.69 15.09
N GLU A 70 14.61 14.17 16.26
CA GLU A 70 14.55 14.90 17.54
C GLU A 70 15.52 16.08 17.58
N ALA A 71 16.72 15.93 17.02
CA ALA A 71 17.67 17.03 16.90
C ALA A 71 17.16 18.12 15.94
N ILE A 72 16.56 17.73 14.81
CA ILE A 72 16.01 18.67 13.83
C ILE A 72 14.80 19.41 14.40
N THR A 73 13.91 18.71 15.11
CA THR A 73 12.70 19.31 15.69
C THR A 73 12.97 20.19 16.91
N ALA A 74 14.12 20.02 17.56
CA ALA A 74 14.51 20.83 18.71
C ALA A 74 14.87 22.29 18.36
N LEU A 75 15.18 22.60 17.09
CA LEU A 75 15.47 23.96 16.66
C LEU A 75 14.20 24.68 16.14
N PRO A 76 13.78 25.81 16.74
CA PRO A 76 12.66 26.61 16.25
C PRO A 76 12.87 27.12 14.81
N PRO A 77 11.79 27.28 14.01
CA PRO A 77 11.95 27.43 12.56
C PRO A 77 12.49 28.81 12.20
N GLU A 78 12.17 29.81 13.03
CA GLU A 78 12.62 31.19 12.88
C GLU A 78 14.13 31.34 13.12
N LEU A 79 14.76 30.35 13.77
CA LEU A 79 16.19 30.35 14.08
C LEU A 79 17.02 29.56 13.06
N VAL A 80 16.40 28.82 12.13
CA VAL A 80 17.13 27.96 11.17
C VAL A 80 18.04 28.77 10.24
N ALA A 81 17.58 29.94 9.79
CA ALA A 81 18.34 30.87 8.96
C ALA A 81 19.46 31.59 9.73
N GLN A 82 19.44 31.52 11.06
CA GLN A 82 20.39 32.19 11.96
C GLN A 82 21.50 31.24 12.45
N ARG A 83 21.50 29.98 11.99
CA ARG A 83 22.59 29.02 12.26
C ARG A 83 23.92 29.57 11.76
N ASP A 84 24.95 29.40 12.59
CA ASP A 84 26.30 29.89 12.33
C ASP A 84 27.30 29.01 13.11
N ALA A 85 28.40 28.64 12.48
CA ALA A 85 29.42 27.75 13.08
C ALA A 85 30.02 28.30 14.37
N ARG A 86 29.92 29.61 14.65
CA ARG A 86 30.36 30.21 15.92
C ARG A 86 29.54 29.72 17.12
N TYR A 87 28.30 29.26 16.95
CA TYR A 87 27.51 28.68 18.04
C TYR A 87 28.05 27.32 18.53
N ASP A 88 28.88 26.65 17.72
CA ASP A 88 29.53 25.39 18.09
C ASP A 88 30.73 25.60 19.04
N ARG A 89 31.17 26.86 19.22
CA ARG A 89 32.38 27.21 19.97
C ARG A 89 32.10 27.33 21.48
N PRO A 90 32.81 26.57 22.34
CA PRO A 90 32.66 26.69 23.80
C PRO A 90 32.99 28.08 24.35
N GLU A 91 33.87 28.84 23.68
CA GLU A 91 34.25 30.20 24.08
C GLU A 91 33.09 31.19 24.00
N LEU A 92 31.98 30.82 23.36
CA LEU A 92 30.78 31.64 23.29
C LEU A 92 30.02 31.68 24.62
N ASP A 93 30.11 30.64 25.45
CA ASP A 93 29.37 30.54 26.71
C ASP A 93 29.65 31.71 27.67
N PRO A 94 30.92 32.05 28.01
CA PRO A 94 31.19 33.19 28.89
C PRO A 94 30.79 34.53 28.26
N VAL A 95 30.81 34.65 26.93
CA VAL A 95 30.38 35.88 26.24
C VAL A 95 28.87 36.03 26.31
N LEU A 96 28.11 34.96 26.07
CA LEU A 96 26.64 34.96 26.19
C LEU A 96 26.19 35.31 27.61
N GLU A 97 26.88 34.78 28.62
CA GLU A 97 26.60 35.09 30.02
C GLU A 97 26.89 36.57 30.32
N ARG A 98 28.10 37.05 29.97
CA ARG A 98 28.51 38.45 30.18
C ARG A 98 27.58 39.43 29.47
N VAL A 99 27.34 39.23 28.18
CA VAL A 99 26.47 40.09 27.36
C VAL A 99 25.05 40.06 27.92
N GLY A 100 24.57 38.88 28.36
CA GLY A 100 23.26 38.76 29.00
C GLY A 100 23.11 39.60 30.26
N GLN A 101 24.07 39.51 31.19
CA GLN A 101 24.06 40.32 32.41
C GLN A 101 24.09 41.82 32.10
N VAL A 102 24.91 42.23 31.12
CA VAL A 102 25.00 43.64 30.71
C VAL A 102 23.69 44.11 30.09
N LEU A 103 23.07 43.31 29.21
CA LEU A 103 21.80 43.64 28.56
C LEU A 103 20.65 43.74 29.57
N GLU A 104 20.55 42.81 30.52
CA GLU A 104 19.52 42.82 31.55
C GLU A 104 19.65 44.06 32.45
N ALA A 105 20.87 44.36 32.93
CA ALA A 105 21.13 45.57 33.71
C ALA A 105 20.85 46.85 32.91
N HIS A 106 21.27 46.90 31.65
CA HIS A 106 21.06 48.03 30.76
C HIS A 106 19.57 48.26 30.45
N ALA A 107 18.79 47.20 30.29
CA ALA A 107 17.34 47.26 30.07
C ALA A 107 16.60 47.74 31.32
N ALA A 108 16.96 47.25 32.51
CA ALA A 108 16.40 47.71 33.78
C ALA A 108 16.66 49.21 33.99
N GLU A 109 17.90 49.66 33.76
CA GLU A 109 18.25 51.07 33.88
C GLU A 109 17.54 51.94 32.83
N ARG A 110 17.39 51.44 31.59
CA ARG A 110 16.61 52.13 30.55
C ARG A 110 15.16 52.34 30.99
N GLN A 111 14.52 51.36 31.63
CA GLN A 111 13.15 51.51 32.14
C GLN A 111 13.07 52.59 33.22
N GLU A 112 13.99 52.60 34.18
CA GLU A 112 14.03 53.62 35.23
C GLU A 112 14.26 55.03 34.67
N LEU A 113 15.21 55.16 33.74
CA LEU A 113 15.51 56.44 33.09
C LEU A 113 14.35 56.91 32.22
N ALA A 114 13.59 56.02 31.60
CA ALA A 114 12.43 56.37 30.77
C ALA A 114 11.28 57.05 31.55
N HIS A 115 11.19 56.84 32.87
CA HIS A 115 10.26 57.59 33.71
C HIS A 115 10.66 59.06 33.87
N THR A 116 11.95 59.33 33.74
CA THR A 116 12.57 60.60 34.11
C THR A 116 12.95 61.43 32.88
N TRP A 117 13.33 60.76 31.80
CA TRP A 117 13.95 61.30 30.59
C TRP A 117 13.23 60.81 29.33
N LYS A 118 13.29 61.63 28.28
CA LYS A 118 12.85 61.29 26.92
C LYS A 118 14.03 60.67 26.19
N LEU A 119 14.01 59.35 26.05
CA LEU A 119 15.12 58.58 25.48
C LEU A 119 15.10 58.55 23.94
N GLU A 120 14.04 59.03 23.28
CA GLU A 120 13.89 58.89 21.82
C GLU A 120 14.80 59.84 21.02
N ARG A 121 15.36 60.87 21.67
CA ARG A 121 16.15 61.94 21.03
C ARG A 121 17.32 62.37 21.91
N LEU A 122 18.11 61.40 22.35
CA LEU A 122 19.33 61.69 23.09
C LEU A 122 20.40 62.25 22.14
N PRO A 123 21.18 63.26 22.58
CA PRO A 123 22.36 63.71 21.86
C PRO A 123 23.50 62.69 22.03
N GLU A 124 24.61 62.88 21.31
CA GLU A 124 25.84 62.09 21.52
C GLU A 124 26.34 62.19 22.99
N PRO A 125 27.02 61.15 23.53
CA PRO A 125 27.49 61.11 24.91
C PRO A 125 28.30 62.36 25.30
N GLU A 126 29.20 62.79 24.42
CA GLU A 126 30.09 63.93 24.60
C GLU A 126 29.31 65.25 24.77
N ALA A 127 28.21 65.42 24.01
CA ALA A 127 27.38 66.61 24.08
C ALA A 127 26.54 66.66 25.36
N LEU A 128 26.12 65.49 25.87
CA LEU A 128 25.41 65.40 27.15
C LEU A 128 26.35 65.70 28.32
N GLU A 129 27.57 65.17 28.30
CA GLU A 129 28.61 65.42 29.31
C GLU A 129 29.03 66.89 29.35
N ALA A 130 29.27 67.51 28.19
CA ALA A 130 29.56 68.94 28.09
C ALA A 130 28.42 69.80 28.68
N ALA A 131 27.16 69.38 28.48
CA ALA A 131 26.02 70.07 29.07
C ALA A 131 25.96 69.91 30.60
N ILE A 132 26.28 68.72 31.13
CA ILE A 132 26.35 68.47 32.57
C ILE A 132 27.44 69.33 33.21
N GLU A 133 28.65 69.33 32.63
CA GLU A 133 29.80 70.09 33.13
C GLU A 133 29.52 71.60 33.12
N ALA A 134 28.99 72.12 32.01
CA ALA A 134 28.60 73.52 31.89
C ALA A 134 27.58 73.93 32.96
N LEU A 135 26.64 73.04 33.31
CA LEU A 135 25.64 73.29 34.34
C LEU A 135 26.20 73.18 35.76
N ALA A 136 27.18 72.29 36.00
CA ALA A 136 27.79 72.05 37.29
C ALA A 136 28.75 73.19 37.69
N ARG A 137 29.62 73.62 36.77
CA ARG A 137 30.74 74.55 37.02
C ARG A 137 30.32 75.97 37.42
N LEU A 138 29.18 76.45 36.93
CA LEU A 138 28.74 77.84 37.16
C LEU A 138 27.55 77.92 38.13
N PRO A 139 27.65 78.62 39.28
CA PRO A 139 26.52 78.83 40.19
C PRO A 139 25.42 79.68 39.54
N GLY A 140 24.15 79.45 39.95
CA GLY A 140 22.95 79.73 39.14
C GLY A 140 22.72 81.18 38.70
N VAL A 141 23.32 82.15 39.38
CA VAL A 141 23.17 83.59 39.06
C VAL A 141 24.28 84.06 38.11
N VAL A 142 25.48 83.51 38.24
CA VAL A 142 26.65 83.82 37.38
C VAL A 142 26.57 83.06 36.05
N GLY A 143 26.03 81.83 36.08
CA GLY A 143 25.88 80.98 34.89
C GLY A 143 24.94 81.54 33.82
N TRP A 144 23.91 82.32 34.20
CA TRP A 144 22.94 82.86 33.23
C TRP A 144 23.56 83.80 32.19
N LEU A 145 24.68 84.46 32.53
CA LEU A 145 25.42 85.34 31.62
C LEU A 145 26.13 84.56 30.49
N PHE A 146 26.41 83.28 30.69
CA PHE A 146 27.11 82.45 29.71
C PHE A 146 26.13 81.75 28.74
N PRO A 147 26.34 81.88 27.41
CA PRO A 147 25.50 81.20 26.41
C PRO A 147 25.46 79.68 26.55
N SER A 148 26.61 79.04 26.83
CA SER A 148 26.76 77.60 27.01
C SER A 148 25.91 77.05 28.16
N TRP A 149 25.88 77.74 29.29
CA TRP A 149 25.04 77.37 30.44
C TRP A 149 23.54 77.43 30.09
N ARG A 150 23.10 78.47 29.38
CA ARG A 150 21.70 78.60 28.94
C ARG A 150 21.31 77.54 27.91
N GLN A 151 22.24 77.11 27.07
CA GLN A 151 22.04 76.02 26.10
C GLN A 151 21.97 74.66 26.81
N ALA A 152 22.94 74.35 27.69
CA ALA A 152 22.96 73.14 28.51
C ALA A 152 21.69 72.97 29.34
N ARG A 153 21.24 74.05 30.01
CA ARG A 153 20.00 74.04 30.79
C ARG A 153 18.78 73.75 29.94
N ARG A 154 18.71 74.34 28.73
CA ARG A 154 17.61 74.11 27.79
C ARG A 154 17.61 72.67 27.27
N LEU A 155 18.78 72.13 26.93
CA LEU A 155 18.94 70.75 26.49
C LEU A 155 18.43 69.77 27.55
N LEU A 156 18.99 69.81 28.77
CA LEU A 156 18.59 68.91 29.85
C LEU A 156 17.10 69.06 30.21
N ARG A 157 16.56 70.28 30.24
CA ARG A 157 15.12 70.48 30.48
C ARG A 157 14.22 69.97 29.36
N ARG A 158 14.69 69.98 28.11
CA ARG A 158 13.94 69.45 26.97
C ARG A 158 13.88 67.92 27.00
N LEU A 159 14.97 67.30 27.46
CA LEU A 159 15.09 65.86 27.64
C LEU A 159 14.32 65.36 28.88
N ALA A 160 14.23 66.14 29.95
CA ALA A 160 13.50 65.74 31.16
C ALA A 160 11.99 65.62 30.91
N ARG A 161 11.36 64.56 31.42
CA ARG A 161 9.90 64.36 31.47
C ARG A 161 9.30 65.01 32.72
N VAL A 162 10.05 65.02 33.82
CA VAL A 162 9.62 65.55 35.12
C VAL A 162 10.31 66.87 35.41
N ARG A 163 9.60 67.80 36.08
CA ARG A 163 10.20 69.07 36.52
C ARG A 163 11.12 68.84 37.71
N MET A 164 12.40 69.16 37.54
CA MET A 164 13.43 68.96 38.58
C MET A 164 14.08 70.27 39.03
N ARG A 165 14.56 70.27 40.28
CA ARG A 165 15.51 71.30 40.76
C ARG A 165 16.87 71.09 40.09
N ARG A 166 17.71 72.14 40.03
CA ARG A 166 19.00 72.07 39.33
C ARG A 166 19.88 70.91 39.84
N SER A 167 20.04 70.75 41.15
CA SER A 167 20.87 69.69 41.73
C SER A 167 20.39 68.30 41.31
N GLN A 168 19.07 68.06 41.37
CA GLN A 168 18.44 66.83 40.90
C GLN A 168 18.60 66.63 39.38
N LEU A 169 18.52 67.72 38.60
CA LEU A 169 18.69 67.66 37.15
C LEU A 169 20.12 67.25 36.76
N VAL A 170 21.14 67.77 37.46
CA VAL A 170 22.54 67.40 37.25
C VAL A 170 22.78 65.96 37.66
N ALA A 171 22.40 65.57 38.88
CA ALA A 171 22.60 64.20 39.37
C ALA A 171 21.89 63.14 38.51
N ASN A 172 20.63 63.37 38.11
CA ASN A 172 19.92 62.44 37.22
C ASN A 172 20.47 62.47 35.78
N ALA A 173 21.07 63.58 35.34
CA ALA A 173 21.70 63.66 34.03
C ALA A 173 23.04 62.93 33.99
N GLU A 174 23.82 62.95 35.08
CA GLU A 174 25.03 62.13 35.24
C GLU A 174 24.70 60.64 35.09
N ARG A 175 23.62 60.19 35.72
CA ARG A 175 23.10 58.82 35.54
C ARG A 175 22.72 58.53 34.08
N LEU A 176 22.01 59.46 33.42
CA LEU A 176 21.67 59.33 32.00
C LEU A 176 22.91 59.27 31.10
N ALA A 177 23.94 60.08 31.39
CA ALA A 177 25.19 60.09 30.63
C ALA A 177 26.01 58.81 30.83
N GLN A 178 26.02 58.27 32.05
CA GLN A 178 26.61 56.96 32.33
C GLN A 178 25.93 55.85 31.53
N TRP A 179 24.59 55.79 31.57
CA TRP A 179 23.83 54.82 30.79
C TRP A 179 24.07 54.97 29.27
N LEU A 180 24.09 56.19 28.75
CA LEU A 180 24.32 56.44 27.32
C LEU A 180 25.75 56.04 26.89
N ARG A 181 26.75 56.22 27.76
CA ARG A 181 28.11 55.69 27.53
C ARG A 181 28.13 54.17 27.49
N GLN A 182 27.39 53.51 28.38
CA GLN A 182 27.26 52.05 28.40
C GLN A 182 26.54 51.54 27.14
N ASP A 183 25.48 52.22 26.69
CA ASP A 183 24.78 51.91 25.42
C ASP A 183 25.75 51.96 24.23
N HIS A 184 26.56 53.03 24.14
CA HIS A 184 27.57 53.17 23.09
C HIS A 184 28.69 52.12 23.18
N ALA A 185 29.16 51.82 24.39
CA ALA A 185 30.19 50.80 24.61
C ALA A 185 29.67 49.41 24.21
N LEU A 186 28.42 49.09 24.56
CA LEU A 186 27.76 47.85 24.20
C LEU A 186 27.56 47.72 22.68
N ARG A 187 27.18 48.81 21.99
CA ARG A 187 27.10 48.84 20.52
C ARG A 187 28.45 48.64 19.82
N LYS A 188 29.56 48.87 20.52
CA LYS A 188 30.94 48.76 20.01
C LYS A 188 31.73 47.62 20.68
N ASP A 189 31.05 46.67 21.30
CA ASP A 189 31.70 45.52 21.94
C ASP A 189 32.30 44.60 20.87
N ALA A 190 33.59 44.79 20.59
CA ALA A 190 34.31 44.08 19.54
C ALA A 190 34.43 42.56 19.83
N GLU A 191 34.44 42.16 21.10
CA GLU A 191 34.47 40.74 21.45
C GLU A 191 33.12 40.09 21.15
N ALA A 192 32.03 40.73 21.56
CA ALA A 192 30.67 40.27 21.29
C ALA A 192 30.40 40.24 19.78
N GLU A 193 30.76 41.29 19.03
CA GLU A 193 30.60 41.33 17.57
C GLU A 193 31.35 40.21 16.85
N ARG A 194 32.56 39.87 17.33
CA ARG A 194 33.37 38.79 16.76
C ARG A 194 32.81 37.41 17.07
N LEU A 195 32.42 37.16 18.33
CA LEU A 195 32.08 35.83 18.80
C LEU A 195 30.59 35.49 18.70
N LEU A 196 29.69 36.45 18.90
CA LEU A 196 28.24 36.24 18.93
C LEU A 196 27.60 36.59 17.58
N PRO A 197 27.10 35.59 16.82
CA PRO A 197 26.40 35.83 15.56
C PRO A 197 25.15 36.69 15.77
N GLY A 198 24.94 37.66 14.88
CA GLY A 198 23.74 38.50 14.94
C GLY A 198 23.73 39.54 16.07
N PHE A 199 24.86 39.78 16.73
CA PHE A 199 24.98 40.83 17.74
C PHE A 199 24.62 42.21 17.17
N ARG A 200 23.71 42.91 17.85
CA ARG A 200 23.19 44.25 17.48
C ARG A 200 23.21 45.20 18.69
N GLY A 201 24.14 44.98 19.63
CA GLY A 201 24.21 45.75 20.87
C GLY A 201 22.94 45.55 21.72
N PRO A 202 22.29 46.62 22.20
CA PRO A 202 21.08 46.55 23.03
C PRO A 202 19.89 45.80 22.41
N ASP A 203 19.83 45.72 21.07
CA ASP A 203 18.71 45.13 20.33
C ASP A 203 18.97 43.66 19.92
N THR A 204 19.97 43.01 20.55
CA THR A 204 20.32 41.61 20.28
C THR A 204 19.25 40.66 20.82
N ASP A 205 18.79 39.71 20.00
CA ASP A 205 17.92 38.62 20.43
C ASP A 205 18.72 37.56 21.20
N LEU A 206 18.93 37.82 22.49
CA LEU A 206 19.72 36.94 23.35
C LEU A 206 19.05 35.57 23.57
N GLU A 207 17.71 35.51 23.56
CA GLU A 207 16.98 34.26 23.74
C GLU A 207 17.16 33.35 22.53
N GLY A 208 17.07 33.91 21.32
CA GLY A 208 17.39 33.21 20.07
C GLY A 208 18.84 32.71 20.05
N CYS A 209 19.80 33.55 20.45
CA CYS A 209 21.21 33.16 20.54
C CYS A 209 21.45 32.02 21.55
N ARG A 210 20.81 32.07 22.74
CA ARG A 210 20.90 31.00 23.75
C ARG A 210 20.30 29.69 23.21
N THR A 211 19.13 29.77 22.58
CA THR A 211 18.46 28.60 21.97
C THR A 211 19.32 27.94 20.91
N LEU A 212 19.95 28.74 20.03
CA LEU A 212 20.90 28.23 19.04
C LEU A 212 22.10 27.58 19.72
N ARG A 213 22.73 28.25 20.69
CA ARG A 213 23.86 27.68 21.43
C ARG A 213 23.53 26.35 22.09
N ASP A 214 22.37 26.27 22.75
CA ASP A 214 21.91 25.04 23.39
C ASP A 214 21.67 23.92 22.38
N TRP A 215 21.10 24.24 21.22
CA TRP A 215 20.93 23.29 20.13
C TRP A 215 22.28 22.73 19.65
N TYR A 216 23.26 23.60 19.36
CA TYR A 216 24.62 23.18 18.95
C TYR A 216 25.29 22.30 20.02
N ARG A 217 25.21 22.69 21.29
CA ARG A 217 25.73 21.89 22.41
C ARG A 217 25.09 20.51 22.46
N ARG A 218 23.76 20.44 22.31
CA ARG A 218 23.02 19.16 22.29
C ARG A 218 23.46 18.26 21.13
N LEU A 219 23.77 18.82 19.95
CA LEU A 219 24.33 18.02 18.86
C LEU A 219 25.67 17.39 19.25
N ARG A 220 26.54 18.16 19.92
CA ARG A 220 27.84 17.67 20.39
C ARG A 220 27.71 16.67 21.55
N ASP A 221 26.70 16.81 22.39
CA ASP A 221 26.41 15.81 23.43
C ASP A 221 25.94 14.47 22.82
N LEU A 222 25.18 14.50 21.72
CA LEU A 222 24.66 13.31 21.05
C LEU A 222 25.70 12.61 20.17
N TRP A 223 26.51 13.37 19.44
CA TRP A 223 27.38 12.85 18.39
C TRP A 223 28.88 13.07 18.62
N GLY A 224 29.25 13.75 19.71
CA GLY A 224 30.64 14.01 20.08
C GLY A 224 31.30 15.11 19.25
N TRP A 225 32.58 15.32 19.57
CA TRP A 225 33.45 16.32 18.93
C TRP A 225 34.25 15.73 17.77
N ASP A 226 34.63 14.46 17.86
CA ASP A 226 35.49 13.77 16.89
C ASP A 226 34.86 12.48 16.37
N GLY A 227 35.32 12.02 15.20
CA GLY A 227 34.91 10.75 14.59
C GLY A 227 33.76 10.87 13.58
N GLU A 228 33.22 9.72 13.16
CA GLU A 228 32.16 9.66 12.14
C GLU A 228 30.82 10.24 12.62
N ALA A 229 30.46 9.99 13.88
CA ALA A 229 29.29 10.59 14.51
C ALA A 229 29.38 12.13 14.51
N ALA A 230 30.53 12.72 14.84
CA ALA A 230 30.71 14.17 14.84
C ALA A 230 30.51 14.81 13.46
N ARG A 231 30.76 14.06 12.37
CA ARG A 231 30.46 14.52 11.00
C ARG A 231 28.96 14.64 10.74
N VAL A 232 28.11 13.89 11.45
CA VAL A 232 26.66 14.01 11.40
C VAL A 232 26.22 15.34 11.99
N ALA A 233 26.74 15.69 13.18
CA ALA A 233 26.47 16.98 13.80
C ALA A 233 26.89 18.13 12.87
N GLN A 234 28.10 18.08 12.31
CA GLN A 234 28.58 19.08 11.37
C GLN A 234 27.69 19.17 10.12
N ALA A 235 27.37 18.04 9.49
CA ALA A 235 26.50 18.01 8.33
C ALA A 235 25.11 18.58 8.64
N LEU A 236 24.57 18.33 9.82
CA LEU A 236 23.28 18.88 10.26
C LEU A 236 23.33 20.41 10.46
N GLN A 237 24.45 20.92 10.99
CA GLN A 237 24.69 22.35 11.13
C GLN A 237 24.78 23.03 9.76
N ASP A 238 25.44 22.38 8.80
CA ASP A 238 25.68 22.90 7.45
C ASP A 238 24.54 22.62 6.44
N LEU A 239 23.50 21.88 6.86
CA LEU A 239 22.37 21.55 5.99
C LEU A 239 21.74 22.84 5.41
N PRO A 240 21.45 22.89 4.10
CA PRO A 240 20.71 24.00 3.51
C PRO A 240 19.39 24.25 4.22
N GLU A 241 19.01 25.52 4.38
CA GLU A 241 17.78 25.92 5.09
C GLU A 241 16.54 25.20 4.57
N ARG A 242 16.37 25.13 3.26
CA ARG A 242 15.25 24.43 2.62
C ARG A 242 15.19 22.95 3.02
N THR A 243 16.32 22.26 2.95
CA THR A 243 16.41 20.83 3.29
C THR A 243 16.15 20.63 4.79
N PHE A 244 16.68 21.49 5.65
CA PHE A 244 16.46 21.43 7.09
C PHE A 244 14.98 21.61 7.43
N LEU A 245 14.31 22.61 6.85
CA LEU A 245 12.89 22.88 7.06
C LEU A 245 12.00 21.76 6.52
N GLU A 246 12.35 21.17 5.38
CA GLU A 246 11.62 20.02 4.82
C GLU A 246 11.75 18.78 5.72
N LEU A 247 12.98 18.45 6.15
CA LEU A 247 13.22 17.38 7.12
C LEU A 247 12.45 17.60 8.40
N ARG A 248 12.41 18.84 8.88
CA ARG A 248 11.66 19.17 10.08
C ARG A 248 10.16 19.03 9.89
N HIS A 249 9.62 19.48 8.76
CA HIS A 249 8.20 19.32 8.46
C HIS A 249 7.80 17.85 8.48
N ARG A 250 8.62 16.98 7.88
CA ARG A 250 8.44 15.52 7.94
C ARG A 250 8.61 14.96 9.35
N ALA A 251 9.57 15.45 10.12
CA ALA A 251 9.81 15.03 11.50
C ALA A 251 8.66 15.41 12.46
N LEU A 252 7.97 16.51 12.18
CA LEU A 252 6.78 16.95 12.91
C LEU A 252 5.54 16.12 12.59
N ASP A 253 5.55 15.35 11.48
CA ASP A 253 4.60 14.27 11.32
C ASP A 253 4.86 13.22 12.41
N ARG A 254 3.97 13.21 13.41
CA ARG A 254 4.07 12.33 14.58
C ARG A 254 4.18 10.86 14.18
N LYS A 255 3.67 10.48 13.01
CA LYS A 255 3.74 9.10 12.51
C LYS A 255 5.19 8.67 12.33
N LEU A 256 6.04 9.49 11.71
CA LEU A 256 7.42 9.11 11.41
C LEU A 256 8.28 9.00 12.67
N LEU A 257 8.22 10.00 13.56
CA LEU A 257 8.99 9.97 14.80
C LEU A 257 8.57 8.77 15.68
N GLN A 258 7.28 8.47 15.74
CA GLN A 258 6.77 7.30 16.46
C GLN A 258 7.27 5.99 15.81
N LEU A 259 7.16 5.85 14.49
CA LEU A 259 7.65 4.69 13.75
C LEU A 259 9.15 4.47 13.94
N ALA A 260 9.96 5.54 13.94
CA ALA A 260 11.40 5.46 14.17
C ALA A 260 11.75 5.04 15.60
N ARG A 261 10.99 5.50 16.61
CA ARG A 261 11.17 5.08 18.02
C ARG A 261 10.76 3.63 18.26
N GLU A 262 9.66 3.19 17.65
CA GLU A 262 9.14 1.82 17.79
C GLU A 262 9.89 0.79 16.95
N ALA A 263 10.65 1.23 15.94
CA ALA A 263 11.33 0.35 14.99
C ALA A 263 12.25 -0.70 15.63
N PRO A 264 13.13 -0.36 16.61
CA PRO A 264 14.02 -1.35 17.23
C PRO A 264 13.26 -2.48 17.95
N GLU A 265 12.18 -2.13 18.67
CA GLU A 265 11.34 -3.11 19.35
C GLU A 265 10.53 -3.94 18.36
N THR A 266 9.96 -3.30 17.34
CA THR A 266 9.21 -3.95 16.26
C THR A 266 10.08 -4.94 15.51
N PHE A 267 11.31 -4.56 15.18
CA PHE A 267 12.27 -5.47 14.60
C PHE A 267 12.63 -6.63 15.54
N THR A 268 12.80 -6.36 16.83
CA THR A 268 13.08 -7.42 17.81
C THR A 268 11.94 -8.44 17.87
N ARG A 269 10.67 -7.98 17.82
CA ARG A 269 9.49 -8.85 17.73
C ARG A 269 9.46 -9.63 16.42
N LEU A 270 9.72 -8.98 15.28
CA LEU A 270 9.82 -9.62 13.98
C LEU A 270 10.90 -10.69 13.96
N ARG A 271 12.09 -10.45 14.50
CA ARG A 271 13.18 -11.43 14.53
C ARG A 271 12.87 -12.63 15.42
N ARG A 272 12.17 -12.44 16.55
CA ARG A 272 11.70 -13.56 17.39
C ARG A 272 10.67 -14.42 16.64
N GLN A 273 9.79 -13.78 15.89
CA GLN A 273 8.79 -14.46 15.10
C GLN A 273 9.41 -15.06 13.84
N VAL A 274 10.41 -14.46 13.23
CA VAL A 274 10.97 -14.84 11.93
C VAL A 274 12.50 -14.86 12.05
N PRO A 275 13.09 -15.92 12.63
CA PRO A 275 14.50 -15.93 13.01
C PRO A 275 15.50 -15.77 11.85
N HIS A 276 15.05 -15.96 10.61
CA HIS A 276 15.90 -15.89 9.42
C HIS A 276 15.98 -14.49 8.78
N LEU A 277 15.13 -13.52 9.16
CA LEU A 277 15.12 -12.12 8.66
C LEU A 277 16.42 -11.32 8.94
N ALA A 278 17.42 -11.95 9.55
CA ALA A 278 18.63 -11.27 10.01
C ALA A 278 19.82 -12.23 10.08
N ARG A 279 19.97 -13.15 9.10
CA ARG A 279 21.22 -13.91 8.99
C ARG A 279 22.35 -12.93 8.70
N PRO A 280 23.34 -12.77 9.60
CA PRO A 280 24.48 -11.90 9.32
C PRO A 280 25.24 -12.48 8.13
N GLY A 281 25.38 -11.70 7.05
CA GLY A 281 26.25 -12.03 5.90
C GLY A 281 25.60 -12.52 4.62
N VAL A 282 24.27 -12.42 4.44
CA VAL A 282 23.59 -12.87 3.19
C VAL A 282 23.08 -11.73 2.30
N ALA A 283 22.93 -10.50 2.81
CA ALA A 283 22.56 -9.34 2.00
C ALA A 283 23.21 -8.06 2.53
N ASP A 284 23.69 -7.20 1.62
CA ASP A 284 24.34 -5.91 1.91
C ASP A 284 23.36 -4.87 2.54
N ASP A 285 22.06 -5.18 2.64
CA ASP A 285 20.99 -4.26 3.06
C ASP A 285 20.41 -4.55 4.46
N GLY A 286 21.01 -5.47 5.22
CA GLY A 286 20.58 -5.77 6.59
C GLY A 286 19.21 -6.43 6.74
N GLY A 287 18.68 -7.04 5.67
CA GLY A 287 17.37 -7.70 5.68
C GLY A 287 16.20 -6.77 5.36
N ALA A 288 16.46 -5.53 4.93
CA ALA A 288 15.41 -4.57 4.56
C ALA A 288 14.55 -5.06 3.39
N ALA A 289 15.15 -5.63 2.34
CA ALA A 289 14.43 -6.24 1.22
C ALA A 289 13.59 -7.43 1.67
N GLU A 290 14.10 -8.27 2.59
CA GLU A 290 13.36 -9.41 3.13
C GLU A 290 12.14 -8.99 3.93
N ILE A 291 12.25 -7.93 4.74
CA ILE A 291 11.11 -7.40 5.51
C ILE A 291 10.10 -6.72 4.60
N ARG A 292 10.55 -5.96 3.58
CA ARG A 292 9.64 -5.37 2.57
C ARG A 292 8.90 -6.47 1.80
N ALA A 293 9.60 -7.53 1.40
CA ALA A 293 9.00 -8.67 0.74
C ALA A 293 8.00 -9.39 1.67
N LEU A 294 8.35 -9.59 2.95
CA LEU A 294 7.45 -10.18 3.93
C LEU A 294 6.20 -9.31 4.16
N ALA A 295 6.36 -7.99 4.26
CA ALA A 295 5.25 -7.07 4.43
C ALA A 295 4.31 -7.09 3.22
N ALA A 296 4.84 -7.02 1.99
CA ALA A 296 4.05 -7.11 0.77
C ALA A 296 3.33 -8.46 0.64
N GLN A 297 4.00 -9.54 1.02
CA GLN A 297 3.43 -10.89 1.05
C GLN A 297 2.27 -11.01 2.05
N LEU A 298 2.43 -10.43 3.24
CA LEU A 298 1.38 -10.43 4.25
C LEU A 298 0.23 -9.50 3.86
N ASP A 299 0.49 -8.33 3.28
CA ASP A 299 -0.54 -7.38 2.84
C ASP A 299 -1.41 -7.92 1.70
N ALA A 300 -0.83 -8.75 0.83
CA ALA A 300 -1.54 -9.43 -0.25
C ALA A 300 -2.51 -10.53 0.22
N LEU A 301 -2.48 -10.90 1.51
CA LEU A 301 -3.41 -11.87 2.06
C LEU A 301 -4.81 -11.24 2.22
N PRO A 302 -5.91 -11.98 1.96
CA PRO A 302 -7.26 -11.46 2.13
C PRO A 302 -7.63 -11.40 3.63
N TRP A 303 -7.22 -10.33 4.33
CA TRP A 303 -7.47 -10.15 5.76
C TRP A 303 -8.94 -9.87 6.12
N GLU A 304 -9.71 -9.36 5.17
CA GLU A 304 -11.10 -8.96 5.36
C GLU A 304 -12.06 -10.11 5.00
N ALA A 305 -12.97 -10.41 5.93
CA ALA A 305 -14.13 -11.32 5.83
C ALA A 305 -13.87 -12.85 5.69
N ASP A 306 -13.02 -13.32 4.77
CA ASP A 306 -13.03 -14.75 4.37
C ASP A 306 -12.39 -15.71 5.39
N TRP A 307 -11.66 -15.20 6.38
CA TRP A 307 -11.00 -16.03 7.39
C TRP A 307 -11.90 -16.41 8.56
N ALA A 308 -13.09 -15.79 8.66
CA ALA A 308 -14.05 -16.15 9.70
C ALA A 308 -14.75 -17.49 9.40
N ASP A 309 -14.89 -17.83 8.11
CA ASP A 309 -15.65 -18.99 7.63
C ASP A 309 -14.77 -20.18 7.22
N LEU A 310 -13.43 -20.05 7.23
CA LEU A 310 -12.53 -21.17 6.97
C LEU A 310 -12.54 -22.12 8.18
N PRO A 311 -13.09 -23.35 8.03
CA PRO A 311 -13.36 -24.23 9.16
C PRO A 311 -12.09 -24.89 9.73
N ASP A 312 -10.94 -24.76 9.07
CA ASP A 312 -9.69 -25.38 9.49
C ASP A 312 -8.44 -24.56 9.10
N LEU A 313 -7.44 -24.52 9.97
CA LEU A 313 -6.11 -23.95 9.74
C LEU A 313 -5.43 -24.58 8.52
N GLN A 314 -5.79 -25.82 8.19
CA GLN A 314 -5.28 -26.54 7.03
C GLN A 314 -5.78 -25.94 5.71
N ALA A 315 -7.03 -25.46 5.65
CA ALA A 315 -7.57 -24.76 4.48
C ALA A 315 -6.93 -23.38 4.29
N LEU A 316 -6.67 -22.66 5.40
CA LEU A 316 -5.90 -21.40 5.36
C LEU A 316 -4.46 -21.66 4.89
N HIS A 317 -3.83 -22.74 5.34
CA HIS A 317 -2.50 -23.14 4.89
C HIS A 317 -2.47 -23.39 3.37
N GLU A 318 -3.41 -24.16 2.86
CA GLU A 318 -3.49 -24.49 1.43
C GLU A 318 -3.77 -23.25 0.57
N GLU A 319 -4.64 -22.36 1.02
CA GLU A 319 -4.98 -21.15 0.29
C GLU A 319 -3.82 -20.14 0.29
N VAL A 320 -3.14 -19.98 1.42
CA VAL A 320 -1.91 -19.19 1.53
C VAL A 320 -0.80 -19.78 0.66
N ARG A 321 -0.66 -21.11 0.61
CA ARG A 321 0.33 -21.79 -0.25
C ARG A 321 0.01 -21.59 -1.73
N ARG A 322 -1.25 -21.74 -2.15
CA ARG A 322 -1.70 -21.46 -3.53
C ARG A 322 -1.42 -20.02 -3.93
N TRP A 323 -1.73 -19.07 -3.06
CA TRP A 323 -1.44 -17.65 -3.30
C TRP A 323 0.05 -17.39 -3.44
N PHE A 324 0.89 -18.03 -2.62
CA PHE A 324 2.34 -17.92 -2.70
C PHE A 324 2.95 -18.58 -3.94
N ASP A 325 2.42 -19.73 -4.35
CA ASP A 325 2.82 -20.39 -5.60
C ASP A 325 2.48 -19.50 -6.80
N LEU A 326 1.30 -18.86 -6.81
CA LEU A 326 0.88 -17.87 -7.82
C LEU A 326 1.79 -16.64 -7.84
N LEU A 327 2.16 -16.10 -6.68
CA LEU A 327 3.05 -14.94 -6.57
C LEU A 327 4.48 -15.27 -7.02
N GLY A 328 4.99 -16.43 -6.61
CA GLY A 328 6.31 -16.93 -7.02
C GLY A 328 6.38 -17.17 -8.53
N GLU A 329 5.32 -17.71 -9.12
CA GLU A 329 5.21 -17.91 -10.56
C GLU A 329 5.13 -16.58 -11.32
N ARG A 330 4.35 -15.61 -10.81
CA ARG A 330 4.29 -14.24 -11.35
C ARG A 330 5.65 -13.55 -11.35
N THR A 331 6.41 -13.62 -10.26
CA THR A 331 7.76 -13.03 -10.17
C THR A 331 8.74 -13.71 -11.13
N ARG A 332 8.65 -15.05 -11.25
CA ARG A 332 9.46 -15.82 -12.21
C ARG A 332 9.15 -15.39 -13.65
N GLN A 333 7.88 -15.22 -13.96
CA GLN A 333 7.41 -14.78 -15.28
C GLN A 333 7.82 -13.33 -15.57
N ALA A 334 7.73 -12.42 -14.60
CA ALA A 334 8.21 -11.04 -14.74
C ALA A 334 9.73 -10.99 -15.06
N ARG A 335 10.53 -11.83 -14.40
CA ARG A 335 11.97 -11.98 -14.67
C ARG A 335 12.25 -12.54 -16.05
N VAL A 336 11.53 -13.57 -16.48
CA VAL A 336 11.66 -14.15 -17.83
C VAL A 336 11.27 -13.15 -18.93
N LEU A 337 10.34 -12.25 -18.63
CA LEU A 337 9.88 -11.19 -19.53
C LEU A 337 10.76 -9.92 -19.50
N GLY A 338 11.82 -9.90 -18.69
CA GLY A 338 12.74 -8.76 -18.60
C GLY A 338 12.13 -7.51 -17.96
N LEU A 339 11.07 -7.66 -17.16
CA LEU A 339 10.34 -6.56 -16.51
C LEU A 339 10.97 -6.11 -15.17
N GLU A 340 12.23 -6.48 -14.90
CA GLU A 340 12.97 -6.18 -13.66
C GLU A 340 13.56 -4.75 -13.62
N THR A 341 12.93 -3.76 -14.27
CA THR A 341 13.34 -2.36 -14.07
C THR A 341 12.85 -1.84 -12.72
N GLU A 342 13.66 -1.00 -12.07
CA GLU A 342 13.48 -0.44 -10.72
C GLU A 342 12.11 0.27 -10.47
N ASP A 343 11.31 0.49 -11.52
CA ASP A 343 9.99 1.13 -11.48
C ASP A 343 8.78 0.16 -11.55
N PHE A 344 8.99 -1.16 -11.60
CA PHE A 344 7.87 -2.11 -11.58
C PHE A 344 7.36 -2.32 -10.15
N ASP A 345 6.55 -1.37 -9.68
CA ASP A 345 5.91 -1.44 -8.37
C ASP A 345 4.90 -2.59 -8.31
N LEU A 346 5.30 -3.70 -7.68
CA LEU A 346 4.44 -4.86 -7.42
C LEU A 346 3.22 -4.50 -6.53
N ALA A 347 3.21 -3.33 -5.88
CA ALA A 347 2.06 -2.87 -5.10
C ALA A 347 0.92 -2.34 -5.97
N ARG A 348 1.21 -1.83 -7.18
CA ARG A 348 0.21 -1.41 -8.19
C ARG A 348 0.83 -1.44 -9.59
N PRO A 349 0.81 -2.59 -10.29
CA PRO A 349 1.21 -2.60 -11.69
C PRO A 349 0.18 -1.76 -12.48
N ASP A 350 0.64 -0.97 -13.45
CA ASP A 350 -0.22 -0.67 -14.59
C ASP A 350 -0.54 -2.03 -15.24
N THR A 351 -1.70 -2.55 -14.88
CA THR A 351 -2.13 -3.90 -15.24
C THR A 351 -2.62 -3.94 -16.67
N ALA A 352 -2.69 -2.83 -17.41
CA ALA A 352 -3.20 -2.81 -18.77
C ALA A 352 -2.53 -3.81 -19.72
N PRO A 353 -1.18 -3.99 -19.73
CA PRO A 353 -0.54 -4.99 -20.59
C PRO A 353 -0.82 -6.43 -20.13
N LEU A 354 -0.90 -6.66 -18.82
CA LEU A 354 -1.22 -7.97 -18.24
C LEU A 354 -2.70 -8.33 -18.39
N GLN A 355 -3.60 -7.35 -18.35
CA GLN A 355 -5.02 -7.48 -18.62
C GLN A 355 -5.26 -7.75 -20.10
N GLN A 356 -4.49 -7.12 -21.00
CA GLN A 356 -4.53 -7.45 -22.43
C GLN A 356 -4.04 -8.87 -22.70
N LEU A 357 -2.97 -9.32 -22.03
CA LEU A 357 -2.49 -10.71 -22.12
C LEU A 357 -3.49 -11.72 -21.53
N ALA A 358 -4.08 -11.41 -20.37
CA ALA A 358 -5.10 -12.24 -19.74
C ALA A 358 -6.40 -12.27 -20.56
N ALA A 359 -6.76 -11.16 -21.23
CA ALA A 359 -7.90 -11.12 -22.14
C ALA A 359 -7.65 -11.95 -23.40
N VAL A 360 -6.42 -11.99 -23.90
CA VAL A 360 -6.02 -12.86 -25.02
C VAL A 360 -6.04 -14.33 -24.59
N ASP A 361 -5.56 -14.66 -23.40
CA ASP A 361 -5.55 -16.05 -22.90
C ASP A 361 -6.97 -16.54 -22.56
N ALA A 362 -7.81 -15.67 -21.98
CA ALA A 362 -9.24 -15.93 -21.77
C ALA A 362 -9.98 -16.11 -23.09
N TRP A 363 -9.68 -15.30 -24.11
CA TRP A 363 -10.23 -15.46 -25.46
C TRP A 363 -9.80 -16.79 -26.11
N LEU A 364 -8.52 -17.17 -26.00
CA LEU A 364 -8.03 -18.46 -26.51
C LEU A 364 -8.71 -19.65 -25.81
N ALA A 365 -9.00 -19.53 -24.51
CA ALA A 365 -9.67 -20.56 -23.72
C ALA A 365 -11.17 -20.68 -24.02
N ASP A 366 -11.88 -19.55 -24.16
CA ASP A 366 -13.32 -19.52 -24.44
C ASP A 366 -13.65 -20.04 -25.84
N GLU A 367 -12.78 -19.81 -26.82
CA GLU A 367 -13.02 -20.20 -28.22
C GLU A 367 -12.69 -21.66 -28.53
N ARG A 368 -12.15 -22.42 -27.56
CA ARG A 368 -11.81 -23.85 -27.67
C ARG A 368 -11.12 -24.19 -28.99
N LEU A 369 -10.11 -23.40 -29.35
CA LEU A 369 -9.39 -23.57 -30.61
C LEU A 369 -8.73 -24.95 -30.68
N PRO A 370 -8.60 -25.55 -31.88
CA PRO A 370 -7.83 -26.78 -32.03
C PRO A 370 -6.40 -26.60 -31.51
N ALA A 371 -5.91 -27.57 -30.75
CA ALA A 371 -4.60 -27.52 -30.09
C ALA A 371 -3.41 -27.07 -30.98
N PRO A 372 -3.33 -27.42 -32.29
CA PRO A 372 -2.26 -26.93 -33.15
C PRO A 372 -2.32 -25.41 -33.40
N LEU A 373 -3.52 -24.84 -33.46
CA LEU A 373 -3.73 -23.40 -33.68
C LEU A 373 -3.45 -22.62 -32.40
N GLU A 374 -3.87 -23.16 -31.25
CA GLU A 374 -3.55 -22.61 -29.93
C GLU A 374 -2.03 -22.60 -29.69
N ALA A 375 -1.35 -23.71 -29.98
CA ALA A 375 0.10 -23.81 -29.87
C ALA A 375 0.82 -22.83 -30.81
N ALA A 376 0.34 -22.66 -32.05
CA ALA A 376 0.93 -21.72 -33.01
C ALA A 376 0.75 -20.25 -32.59
N LEU A 377 -0.38 -19.90 -31.98
CA LEU A 377 -0.65 -18.55 -31.46
C LEU A 377 0.15 -18.25 -30.19
N ARG A 378 0.29 -19.24 -29.29
CA ARG A 378 1.11 -19.12 -28.06
C ARG A 378 2.61 -19.05 -28.35
N ALA A 379 3.11 -19.72 -29.39
CA ALA A 379 4.54 -19.81 -29.69
C ALA A 379 5.16 -18.51 -30.24
N ALA A 380 4.37 -17.61 -30.82
CA ALA A 380 4.86 -16.33 -31.34
C ALA A 380 3.70 -15.31 -31.42
N PRO A 381 3.33 -14.70 -30.28
CA PRO A 381 2.22 -13.76 -30.21
C PRO A 381 2.58 -12.47 -30.95
N SER A 382 1.74 -12.07 -31.91
CA SER A 382 1.83 -10.75 -32.54
C SER A 382 0.44 -10.22 -32.86
N ALA A 383 0.25 -8.90 -32.72
CA ALA A 383 -1.03 -8.24 -32.99
C ALA A 383 -1.58 -8.59 -34.38
N THR A 384 -0.71 -8.64 -35.39
CA THR A 384 -1.07 -8.96 -36.78
C THR A 384 -1.61 -10.39 -36.94
N ARG A 385 -1.09 -11.36 -36.19
CA ARG A 385 -1.60 -12.76 -36.24
C ARG A 385 -2.93 -12.91 -35.52
N PHE A 386 -3.11 -12.24 -34.38
CA PHE A 386 -4.39 -12.23 -33.68
C PHE A 386 -5.48 -11.60 -34.54
N GLU A 387 -5.18 -10.49 -35.21
CA GLU A 387 -6.12 -9.84 -36.12
C GLU A 387 -6.51 -10.76 -37.29
N ALA A 388 -5.54 -11.46 -37.89
CA ALA A 388 -5.79 -12.40 -38.98
C ALA A 388 -6.63 -13.62 -38.55
N VAL A 389 -6.40 -14.16 -37.34
CA VAL A 389 -7.24 -15.26 -36.81
C VAL A 389 -8.64 -14.76 -36.47
N ARG A 390 -8.78 -13.55 -35.93
CA ARG A 390 -10.09 -12.94 -35.67
C ARG A 390 -10.87 -12.72 -36.96
N GLU A 391 -10.23 -12.23 -38.02
CA GLU A 391 -10.84 -12.07 -39.34
C GLU A 391 -11.26 -13.41 -39.95
N ALA A 392 -10.42 -14.45 -39.87
CA ALA A 392 -10.74 -15.79 -40.37
C ALA A 392 -11.76 -16.55 -39.52
N GLY A 393 -11.83 -16.27 -38.21
CA GLY A 393 -12.73 -16.93 -37.27
C GLY A 393 -14.17 -16.40 -37.32
N SER A 394 -14.37 -15.14 -37.72
CA SER A 394 -15.70 -14.53 -37.80
C SER A 394 -16.67 -15.28 -38.75
N PRO A 395 -16.28 -15.65 -39.99
CA PRO A 395 -17.12 -16.46 -40.88
C PRO A 395 -17.45 -17.86 -40.32
N LEU A 396 -16.49 -18.51 -39.67
CA LEU A 396 -16.68 -19.83 -39.06
C LEU A 396 -17.67 -19.78 -37.89
N ARG A 397 -17.58 -18.73 -37.06
CA ARG A 397 -18.53 -18.50 -35.97
C ARG A 397 -19.94 -18.27 -36.48
N ALA A 398 -20.10 -17.46 -37.52
CA ALA A 398 -21.41 -17.23 -38.14
C ALA A 398 -22.01 -18.54 -38.68
N CYS A 399 -21.19 -19.38 -39.32
CA CYS A 399 -21.61 -20.70 -39.80
C CYS A 399 -22.01 -21.64 -38.66
N TRP A 400 -21.20 -21.71 -37.60
CA TRP A 400 -21.48 -22.56 -36.44
C TRP A 400 -22.73 -22.14 -35.67
N GLN A 401 -22.93 -20.83 -35.51
CA GLN A 401 -24.13 -20.30 -34.89
C GLN A 401 -25.38 -20.64 -35.71
N ALA A 402 -25.32 -20.51 -37.04
CA ALA A 402 -26.42 -20.90 -37.91
C ALA A 402 -26.77 -22.40 -37.79
N VAL A 403 -25.77 -23.28 -37.60
CA VAL A 403 -25.99 -24.70 -37.33
C VAL A 403 -26.69 -24.90 -35.99
N ARG A 404 -26.25 -24.22 -34.92
CA ARG A 404 -26.88 -24.31 -33.59
C ARG A 404 -28.33 -23.81 -33.61
N ASP A 405 -28.59 -22.68 -34.25
CA ASP A 405 -29.94 -22.11 -34.35
C ASP A 405 -30.89 -23.06 -35.10
N ALA A 406 -30.39 -23.69 -36.18
CA ALA A 406 -31.14 -24.72 -36.91
C ALA A 406 -31.40 -25.97 -36.06
N GLN A 407 -30.42 -26.42 -35.27
CA GLN A 407 -30.57 -27.54 -34.33
C GLN A 407 -31.62 -27.24 -33.25
N GLU A 408 -31.54 -26.09 -32.61
CA GLU A 408 -32.51 -25.67 -31.58
C GLU A 408 -33.92 -25.56 -32.14
N THR A 409 -34.06 -25.07 -33.38
CA THR A 409 -35.37 -25.00 -34.06
C THR A 409 -35.93 -26.41 -34.31
N LEU A 410 -35.11 -27.33 -34.84
CA LEU A 410 -35.52 -28.72 -35.08
C LEU A 410 -35.94 -29.45 -33.80
N THR A 411 -35.16 -29.30 -32.72
CA THR A 411 -35.47 -29.94 -31.44
C THR A 411 -36.73 -29.36 -30.81
N ARG A 412 -36.92 -28.03 -30.87
CA ARG A 412 -38.08 -27.36 -30.28
C ARG A 412 -39.39 -27.67 -31.00
N GLU A 413 -39.37 -27.65 -32.33
CA GLU A 413 -40.60 -27.79 -33.13
C GLU A 413 -41.01 -29.26 -33.35
N ASN A 414 -40.05 -30.19 -33.39
CA ASN A 414 -40.30 -31.57 -33.82
C ASN A 414 -39.91 -32.62 -32.78
N ALA A 415 -39.60 -32.21 -31.53
CA ALA A 415 -39.03 -33.08 -30.49
C ALA A 415 -37.84 -33.91 -31.02
N PHE A 416 -37.08 -33.33 -31.95
CA PHE A 416 -36.05 -34.03 -32.69
C PHE A 416 -34.82 -34.27 -31.81
N ASP A 417 -34.55 -35.56 -31.55
CA ASP A 417 -33.37 -36.01 -30.81
C ASP A 417 -32.16 -36.10 -31.75
N ILE A 418 -31.32 -35.06 -31.70
CA ILE A 418 -30.11 -34.93 -32.52
C ILE A 418 -29.09 -36.01 -32.17
N GLU A 419 -28.98 -36.41 -30.91
CA GLU A 419 -28.04 -37.44 -30.47
C GLU A 419 -28.48 -38.80 -30.98
N ARG A 420 -29.78 -39.09 -30.97
CA ARG A 420 -30.30 -40.34 -31.54
C ARG A 420 -30.25 -40.37 -33.06
N TRP A 421 -30.44 -39.21 -33.71
CA TRP A 421 -30.21 -39.10 -35.15
C TRP A 421 -28.73 -39.38 -35.44
N THR A 422 -27.80 -38.63 -34.84
CA THR A 422 -26.37 -38.76 -35.16
C THR A 422 -25.72 -40.04 -34.61
N GLY A 423 -26.24 -40.60 -33.53
CA GLY A 423 -25.60 -41.64 -32.71
C GLY A 423 -25.60 -43.06 -33.28
N SER A 424 -26.32 -43.34 -34.38
CA SER A 424 -26.29 -44.67 -35.02
C SER A 424 -25.32 -44.77 -36.20
N ALA A 425 -24.52 -43.74 -36.47
CA ALA A 425 -23.55 -43.74 -37.56
C ALA A 425 -22.15 -43.35 -37.08
N ASP A 426 -21.15 -44.09 -37.55
CA ASP A 426 -19.73 -43.71 -37.59
C ASP A 426 -19.57 -42.18 -37.82
N PRO A 427 -18.80 -41.45 -36.98
CA PRO A 427 -18.86 -39.97 -36.84
C PRO A 427 -18.41 -39.15 -38.06
N ALA A 428 -18.32 -39.75 -39.25
CA ALA A 428 -18.00 -39.06 -40.49
C ALA A 428 -19.19 -38.17 -40.94
N LEU A 429 -19.02 -36.86 -40.83
CA LEU A 429 -19.94 -35.80 -41.25
C LEU A 429 -20.63 -36.06 -42.60
N GLU A 430 -19.88 -36.61 -43.57
CA GLU A 430 -20.36 -36.94 -44.91
C GLU A 430 -21.53 -37.94 -44.93
N ARG A 431 -21.53 -38.94 -44.04
CA ARG A 431 -22.63 -39.92 -43.94
C ARG A 431 -23.88 -39.31 -43.33
N THR A 432 -23.73 -38.44 -42.34
CA THR A 432 -24.84 -37.68 -41.76
C THR A 432 -25.50 -36.78 -42.80
N ILE A 433 -24.70 -36.12 -43.64
CA ILE A 433 -25.19 -35.33 -44.78
C ILE A 433 -25.97 -36.22 -45.75
N ALA A 434 -25.39 -37.34 -46.19
CA ALA A 434 -26.04 -38.25 -47.14
C ALA A 434 -27.38 -38.80 -46.62
N ARG A 435 -27.44 -39.20 -45.35
CA ARG A 435 -28.68 -39.70 -44.72
C ARG A 435 -29.73 -38.61 -44.59
N THR A 436 -29.33 -37.39 -44.25
CA THR A 436 -30.25 -36.24 -44.16
C THR A 436 -30.82 -35.93 -45.55
N GLN A 437 -30.00 -35.97 -46.60
CA GLN A 437 -30.47 -35.83 -47.98
C GLN A 437 -31.43 -36.95 -48.39
N GLN A 438 -31.16 -38.19 -47.99
CA GLN A 438 -32.07 -39.32 -48.26
C GLN A 438 -33.42 -39.17 -47.54
N ALA A 439 -33.42 -38.69 -46.29
CA ALA A 439 -34.64 -38.43 -45.53
C ALA A 439 -35.46 -37.29 -46.15
N LEU A 440 -34.80 -36.20 -46.56
CA LEU A 440 -35.42 -35.09 -47.29
C LEU A 440 -35.99 -35.54 -48.65
N GLY A 441 -35.41 -36.57 -49.28
CA GLY A 441 -35.92 -37.15 -50.52
C GLY A 441 -37.07 -38.15 -50.33
N ALA A 442 -37.43 -38.50 -49.10
CA ALA A 442 -38.43 -39.52 -48.76
C ALA A 442 -39.56 -38.97 -47.85
N THR A 443 -39.85 -37.68 -47.94
CA THR A 443 -40.79 -36.94 -47.06
C THR A 443 -42.15 -37.61 -46.95
N ASP A 444 -42.73 -38.07 -48.06
CA ASP A 444 -44.05 -38.74 -48.08
C ASP A 444 -44.10 -40.02 -47.22
N ARG A 445 -42.97 -40.74 -47.13
CA ARG A 445 -42.86 -41.96 -46.31
C ARG A 445 -42.72 -41.64 -44.83
N LEU A 446 -42.07 -40.51 -44.52
CA LEU A 446 -41.94 -40.02 -43.14
C LEU A 446 -43.29 -39.55 -42.60
N ASP A 447 -44.12 -38.91 -43.41
CA ASP A 447 -45.48 -38.54 -43.04
C ASP A 447 -46.38 -39.75 -42.76
N ALA A 448 -46.22 -40.83 -43.52
CA ALA A 448 -46.92 -42.08 -43.27
C ALA A 448 -46.45 -42.74 -41.96
N TRP A 449 -45.14 -42.72 -41.70
CA TRP A 449 -44.54 -43.27 -40.48
C TRP A 449 -44.91 -42.47 -39.23
N ALA A 450 -44.89 -41.13 -39.30
CA ALA A 450 -45.31 -40.25 -38.21
C ALA A 450 -46.79 -40.48 -37.85
N ARG A 451 -47.66 -40.64 -38.86
CA ARG A 451 -49.08 -40.99 -38.64
C ARG A 451 -49.24 -42.36 -37.97
N PHE A 452 -48.42 -43.35 -38.36
CA PHE A 452 -48.41 -44.65 -37.70
C PHE A 452 -47.98 -44.55 -36.23
N LEU A 453 -46.90 -43.82 -35.92
CA LEU A 453 -46.45 -43.62 -34.54
C LEU A 453 -47.49 -42.88 -33.69
N ALA A 454 -48.14 -41.85 -34.23
CA ALA A 454 -49.22 -41.15 -33.54
C ALA A 454 -50.42 -42.06 -33.27
N GLN A 455 -50.79 -42.92 -34.22
CA GLN A 455 -51.83 -43.93 -34.01
C GLN A 455 -51.42 -45.01 -33.01
N ARG A 456 -50.13 -45.37 -32.97
CA ARG A 456 -49.55 -46.31 -32.01
C ARG A 456 -49.59 -45.76 -30.58
N GLU A 457 -49.31 -44.47 -30.40
CA GLU A 457 -49.39 -43.84 -29.07
C GLU A 457 -50.84 -43.65 -28.60
N ALA A 458 -51.77 -43.43 -29.54
CA ALA A 458 -53.18 -43.26 -29.25
C ALA A 458 -53.95 -44.58 -29.03
N THR A 459 -53.38 -45.74 -29.38
CA THR A 459 -54.07 -47.02 -29.25
C THR A 459 -53.92 -47.61 -27.86
N SER A 460 -55.00 -48.21 -27.34
CA SER A 460 -55.01 -48.93 -26.06
C SER A 460 -54.53 -50.38 -26.18
N LEU A 461 -53.96 -50.76 -27.33
CA LEU A 461 -53.44 -52.10 -27.54
C LEU A 461 -52.24 -52.36 -26.61
N PRO A 462 -52.15 -53.55 -25.99
CA PRO A 462 -51.00 -53.89 -25.16
C PRO A 462 -49.68 -53.83 -25.95
N ALA A 463 -48.62 -53.32 -25.32
CA ALA A 463 -47.28 -53.22 -25.92
C ALA A 463 -46.80 -54.54 -26.54
N ALA A 464 -47.16 -55.67 -25.94
CA ALA A 464 -46.77 -56.99 -26.41
C ALA A 464 -47.43 -57.43 -27.73
N LEU A 465 -48.42 -56.70 -28.25
CA LEU A 465 -48.95 -56.87 -29.61
C LEU A 465 -48.38 -55.82 -30.58
N LEU A 466 -48.01 -54.65 -30.06
CA LEU A 466 -47.43 -53.55 -30.86
C LEU A 466 -45.96 -53.81 -31.21
N GLU A 467 -45.16 -54.32 -30.27
CA GLU A 467 -43.73 -54.58 -30.50
C GLU A 467 -43.47 -55.61 -31.62
N PRO A 468 -44.17 -56.76 -31.69
CA PRO A 468 -44.00 -57.68 -32.82
C PRO A 468 -44.46 -57.08 -34.16
N LEU A 469 -45.45 -56.18 -34.14
CA LEU A 469 -45.93 -55.47 -35.33
C LEU A 469 -44.86 -54.45 -35.81
N ASP A 470 -44.27 -53.69 -34.88
CA ASP A 470 -43.19 -52.73 -35.16
C ASP A 470 -41.93 -53.41 -35.74
N LEU A 471 -41.65 -54.63 -35.28
CA LEU A 471 -40.54 -55.46 -35.76
C LEU A 471 -40.88 -56.23 -37.05
N GLY A 472 -42.12 -56.13 -37.54
CA GLY A 472 -42.59 -56.86 -38.73
C GLY A 472 -42.73 -58.37 -38.55
N LEU A 473 -42.70 -58.86 -37.29
CA LEU A 473 -42.84 -60.27 -36.94
C LEU A 473 -44.29 -60.76 -37.06
N VAL A 474 -45.25 -59.85 -36.88
CA VAL A 474 -46.68 -60.08 -37.12
C VAL A 474 -47.13 -59.11 -38.19
N THR A 475 -47.83 -59.60 -39.21
CA THR A 475 -48.41 -58.73 -40.24
C THR A 475 -49.76 -58.18 -39.75
N PRO A 476 -50.24 -57.05 -40.29
CA PRO A 476 -51.56 -56.52 -39.92
C PRO A 476 -52.71 -57.51 -40.10
N ALA A 477 -52.58 -58.44 -41.05
CA ALA A 477 -53.56 -59.50 -41.28
C ALA A 477 -53.56 -60.59 -40.19
N GLY A 478 -52.42 -60.81 -39.51
CA GLY A 478 -52.27 -61.81 -38.43
C GLY A 478 -52.58 -61.29 -37.02
N LEU A 479 -52.90 -60.00 -36.88
CA LEU A 479 -53.25 -59.38 -35.59
C LEU A 479 -54.46 -60.04 -34.88
N PRO A 480 -55.55 -60.42 -35.57
CA PRO A 480 -56.67 -61.10 -34.92
C PRO A 480 -56.25 -62.43 -34.27
N ASP A 481 -55.45 -63.23 -34.96
CA ASP A 481 -54.98 -64.52 -34.47
C ASP A 481 -54.00 -64.37 -33.31
N ALA A 482 -53.07 -63.41 -33.40
CA ALA A 482 -52.13 -63.09 -32.31
C ALA A 482 -52.87 -62.59 -31.06
N THR A 483 -53.93 -61.80 -31.25
CA THR A 483 -54.78 -61.31 -30.16
C THR A 483 -55.57 -62.46 -29.53
N ALA A 484 -56.17 -63.34 -30.33
CA ALA A 484 -56.92 -64.50 -29.86
C ALA A 484 -56.03 -65.46 -29.06
N LEU A 485 -54.84 -65.80 -29.56
CA LEU A 485 -53.85 -66.62 -28.86
C LEU A 485 -53.50 -66.04 -27.48
N ARG A 486 -53.35 -64.72 -27.40
CA ARG A 486 -53.06 -64.04 -26.14
C ARG A 486 -54.22 -64.11 -25.17
N ILE A 487 -55.44 -63.83 -25.62
CA ILE A 487 -56.65 -63.94 -24.80
C ILE A 487 -56.83 -65.36 -24.27
N TYR A 488 -56.69 -66.37 -25.14
CA TYR A 488 -56.79 -67.77 -24.71
C TYR A 488 -55.67 -68.17 -23.76
N GLY A 489 -54.45 -67.66 -23.94
CA GLY A 489 -53.33 -67.88 -23.02
C GLY A 489 -53.56 -67.24 -21.65
N THR A 490 -54.16 -66.05 -21.59
CA THR A 490 -54.50 -65.39 -20.32
C THR A 490 -55.65 -66.11 -19.61
N LEU A 491 -56.72 -66.45 -20.35
CA LEU A 491 -57.85 -67.21 -19.79
C LEU A 491 -57.42 -68.61 -19.33
N SER A 492 -56.54 -69.29 -20.07
CA SER A 492 -56.05 -70.60 -19.64
C SER A 492 -55.22 -70.49 -18.37
N ALA A 493 -54.34 -69.48 -18.26
CA ALA A 493 -53.58 -69.21 -17.05
C ALA A 493 -54.48 -68.91 -15.85
N GLU A 494 -55.53 -68.10 -16.04
CA GLU A 494 -56.47 -67.74 -14.98
C GLU A 494 -57.34 -68.93 -14.53
N VAL A 495 -57.81 -69.75 -15.47
CA VAL A 495 -58.54 -70.99 -15.16
C VAL A 495 -57.66 -71.98 -14.39
N ILE A 496 -56.39 -72.10 -14.76
CA ILE A 496 -55.39 -72.93 -14.08
C ILE A 496 -55.10 -72.39 -12.67
N ASP A 497 -55.02 -71.08 -12.49
CA ASP A 497 -54.78 -70.45 -11.19
C ASP A 497 -55.98 -70.63 -10.24
N GLN A 498 -57.20 -70.47 -10.75
CA GLN A 498 -58.44 -70.67 -9.97
C GLN A 498 -58.74 -72.15 -9.65
N ASN A 499 -58.12 -73.08 -10.37
CA ASN A 499 -58.26 -74.52 -10.13
C ASN A 499 -56.87 -75.17 -10.00
N PRO A 500 -56.24 -75.14 -8.81
CA PRO A 500 -54.88 -75.64 -8.59
C PRO A 500 -54.67 -77.12 -8.94
N VAL A 501 -55.77 -77.89 -9.01
CA VAL A 501 -55.76 -79.29 -9.50
C VAL A 501 -55.32 -79.37 -10.97
N LEU A 502 -55.60 -78.35 -11.78
CA LEU A 502 -55.17 -78.25 -13.18
C LEU A 502 -53.69 -77.88 -13.33
N GLN A 503 -53.02 -77.33 -12.31
CA GLN A 503 -51.57 -77.07 -12.35
C GLN A 503 -50.75 -78.37 -12.37
N HIS A 504 -51.32 -79.48 -11.88
CA HIS A 504 -50.70 -80.80 -11.86
C HIS A 504 -51.17 -81.69 -13.03
N PHE A 505 -51.84 -81.11 -14.03
CA PHE A 505 -52.27 -81.83 -15.23
C PHE A 505 -51.06 -82.04 -16.15
N ASP A 506 -50.22 -83.01 -15.80
CA ASP A 506 -49.16 -83.51 -16.68
C ASP A 506 -49.81 -84.07 -17.95
N ALA A 507 -49.43 -83.55 -19.11
CA ALA A 507 -49.98 -83.93 -20.42
C ALA A 507 -49.86 -85.45 -20.70
N GLY A 508 -49.00 -86.17 -19.97
CA GLY A 508 -48.82 -87.63 -20.08
C GLY A 508 -49.80 -88.51 -19.29
N VAL A 509 -50.68 -87.97 -18.42
CA VAL A 509 -51.54 -88.78 -17.53
C VAL A 509 -53.05 -88.70 -17.89
N SER A 510 -53.41 -88.00 -18.96
CA SER A 510 -54.82 -87.64 -19.23
C SER A 510 -55.62 -88.61 -20.08
N GLU A 511 -55.00 -89.50 -20.87
CA GLU A 511 -55.79 -90.37 -21.77
C GLU A 511 -56.56 -91.47 -20.98
N ASP A 512 -55.93 -92.08 -19.97
CA ASP A 512 -56.57 -93.11 -19.14
C ASP A 512 -57.60 -92.58 -18.13
N ARG A 513 -57.54 -91.28 -17.77
CA ARG A 513 -58.47 -90.67 -16.82
C ARG A 513 -59.67 -89.99 -17.50
N LEU A 514 -59.53 -89.53 -18.75
CA LEU A 514 -60.65 -89.00 -19.54
C LEU A 514 -61.64 -90.09 -19.98
N ILE A 515 -61.21 -91.35 -20.09
CA ILE A 515 -62.09 -92.50 -20.37
C ILE A 515 -63.04 -92.81 -19.20
N ARG A 516 -62.73 -92.39 -17.95
CA ARG A 516 -63.63 -92.59 -16.80
C ARG A 516 -64.71 -91.51 -16.62
N PHE A 517 -64.67 -90.45 -17.43
CA PHE A 517 -65.66 -89.36 -17.40
C PHE A 517 -66.56 -89.32 -18.66
N ARG A 518 -66.39 -90.28 -19.57
CA ARG A 518 -67.41 -90.73 -20.51
C ARG A 518 -68.10 -91.96 -19.95
#